data_AF-A0A7S2V5N9-F1
#
_entry.id   AF-A0A7S2V5N9-F1
#
_cell.length_a   1.000
_cell.length_b   1.000
_cell.length_c   1.000
_cell.angle_alpha   90.00
_cell.angle_beta   90.00
_cell.angle_gamma   90.00
#
_symmetry.space_group_name_H-M   'P 1'
#
loop_
_entity.id
_entity.type
_entity.pdbx_description
1 polymer ?
#
loop_
_entity_poly.entity_id
_entity_poly.type
_entity_poly.pdbx_seq_one_letter_code
_entity_poly.pdbx_strand_id
1 'polypeptide(L)'
;NLVLEAEQTSALANQLKVGPTENSAKYVWNQPVQARVRAIFDKAATEGGATGFVDSAGSGQGAVGVVLDASSFYPEQGGQVFDTGSISCPQTGASLAVVNCQAFGGYILHIGTVSDGEALKVGDEVEVVVDYARRSLIAPNHTMTHVLNFALREVLLGGCGADNSGGMCEQKGSHVDQDRLRFDFSWNAQPKTEDLQKVEALVNEKIEAALPVFAEVAPLEKAARIHSLRQVFGERYPDPVRVVSVGQDVGPMLEDPENPAWSGLSIEFCGGTHLSNTKEAKYFQLLEEGGIAKGIRRVIGVTREAAVAAKEASEAFKKKITEADKLEGQALDEAWRALTQELNQLQISIVDKAGHRAQLDAQVERIKKWKKKAAAGSATQAIGAVNALASEAKEKGQNVVVARLDFGCNGKVGKKALGEFKKVHPGASLMLLSADTEKDRFQIFAMVPEAAKKGLDAREWVKAALDAAGGGKGGGKPDDAMGNAAGVSGIESAIEAAK
;
A
#
# COMPACT_ATOMS: atom_id res chain seq x y z
N ASN A 1 -21.70 -17.34 -4.34
CA ASN A 1 -20.94 -18.49 -3.81
C ASN A 1 -21.88 -19.65 -3.59
N LEU A 2 -21.51 -20.83 -4.10
CA LEU A 2 -22.18 -22.08 -3.78
C LEU A 2 -21.75 -22.50 -2.37
N VAL A 3 -22.70 -22.93 -1.57
CA VAL A 3 -22.50 -23.30 -0.16
C VAL A 3 -23.33 -24.56 0.09
N LEU A 4 -22.75 -25.54 0.78
CA LEU A 4 -23.52 -26.66 1.32
C LEU A 4 -23.98 -26.31 2.72
N GLU A 5 -25.28 -26.17 2.91
CA GLU A 5 -25.84 -25.96 4.25
C GLU A 5 -25.92 -27.29 5.02
N ALA A 6 -26.42 -27.22 6.26
CA ALA A 6 -26.58 -28.41 7.11
C ALA A 6 -27.45 -29.49 6.44
N GLU A 7 -28.46 -29.08 5.67
CA GLU A 7 -29.31 -30.00 4.92
C GLU A 7 -28.53 -30.73 3.82
N GLN A 8 -27.73 -30.02 3.02
CA GLN A 8 -26.94 -30.64 1.94
C GLN A 8 -25.85 -31.57 2.48
N THR A 9 -25.15 -31.17 3.55
CA THR A 9 -24.13 -32.03 4.18
C THR A 9 -24.75 -33.27 4.82
N SER A 10 -25.95 -33.15 5.41
CA SER A 10 -26.73 -34.28 5.89
C SER A 10 -27.21 -35.19 4.75
N ALA A 11 -27.67 -34.62 3.62
CA ALA A 11 -28.10 -35.38 2.46
C ALA A 11 -26.94 -36.18 1.85
N LEU A 12 -25.73 -35.60 1.75
CA LEU A 12 -24.52 -36.33 1.34
C LEU A 12 -24.29 -37.57 2.20
N ALA A 13 -24.25 -37.41 3.52
CA ALA A 13 -23.97 -38.50 4.45
C ALA A 13 -25.08 -39.55 4.49
N ASN A 14 -26.33 -39.10 4.60
CA ASN A 14 -27.45 -39.96 5.01
C ASN A 14 -28.28 -40.47 3.83
N GLN A 15 -28.45 -39.66 2.79
CA GLN A 15 -29.27 -40.02 1.62
C GLN A 15 -28.39 -40.59 0.50
N LEU A 16 -27.35 -39.85 0.10
CA LEU A 16 -26.45 -40.23 -1.00
C LEU A 16 -25.34 -41.20 -0.56
N LYS A 17 -25.17 -41.44 0.75
CA LYS A 17 -24.14 -42.32 1.32
C LYS A 17 -22.71 -41.98 0.85
N VAL A 18 -22.45 -40.69 0.69
CA VAL A 18 -21.13 -40.15 0.35
C VAL A 18 -20.34 -39.96 1.65
N GLY A 19 -19.15 -40.54 1.73
CA GLY A 19 -18.23 -40.31 2.85
C GLY A 19 -17.44 -38.99 2.68
N PRO A 20 -16.75 -38.51 3.74
CA PRO A 20 -15.88 -37.34 3.65
C PRO A 20 -14.84 -37.48 2.53
N THR A 21 -14.46 -36.37 1.93
CA THR A 21 -13.44 -36.36 0.87
C THR A 21 -12.06 -36.58 1.48
N GLU A 22 -11.34 -37.58 0.99
CA GLU A 22 -9.95 -37.77 1.40
C GLU A 22 -9.05 -36.75 0.71
N ASN A 23 -8.28 -35.99 1.49
CA ASN A 23 -7.58 -34.79 1.03
C ASN A 23 -6.11 -34.71 1.45
N SER A 24 -5.50 -35.79 1.93
CA SER A 24 -4.07 -35.82 2.27
C SER A 24 -3.17 -35.53 1.07
N ALA A 25 -3.61 -35.86 -0.15
CA ALA A 25 -2.89 -35.60 -1.40
C ALA A 25 -2.61 -34.12 -1.67
N LYS A 26 -3.30 -33.18 -1.00
CA LYS A 26 -3.07 -31.74 -1.16
C LYS A 26 -1.65 -31.29 -0.79
N TYR A 27 -0.94 -32.07 0.02
CA TYR A 27 0.45 -31.79 0.40
C TYR A 27 1.48 -32.31 -0.61
N VAL A 28 1.04 -33.08 -1.61
CA VAL A 28 1.92 -33.60 -2.67
C VAL A 28 1.86 -32.67 -3.89
N TRP A 29 3.03 -32.22 -4.31
CA TRP A 29 3.17 -31.24 -5.39
C TRP A 29 3.27 -31.93 -6.76
N ASN A 30 2.71 -31.27 -7.78
CA ASN A 30 2.82 -31.67 -9.19
C ASN A 30 2.37 -33.11 -9.48
N GLN A 31 1.38 -33.60 -8.74
CA GLN A 31 0.83 -34.95 -8.93
C GLN A 31 -0.68 -34.88 -9.13
N PRO A 32 -1.19 -35.28 -10.32
CA PRO A 32 -2.62 -35.48 -10.52
C PRO A 32 -3.17 -36.56 -9.58
N VAL A 33 -4.40 -36.36 -9.12
CA VAL A 33 -5.12 -37.35 -8.31
C VAL A 33 -6.23 -37.96 -9.15
N GLN A 34 -6.29 -39.29 -9.17
CA GLN A 34 -7.44 -40.01 -9.71
C GLN A 34 -8.52 -40.10 -8.62
N ALA A 35 -9.74 -39.70 -8.96
CA ALA A 35 -10.86 -39.66 -8.04
C ALA A 35 -12.16 -40.04 -8.77
N ARG A 36 -13.24 -40.19 -8.00
CA ARG A 36 -14.58 -40.42 -8.53
C ARG A 36 -15.51 -39.30 -8.13
N VAL A 37 -16.35 -38.86 -9.08
CA VAL A 37 -17.43 -37.91 -8.79
C VAL A 37 -18.48 -38.58 -7.90
N ARG A 38 -18.66 -38.06 -6.68
CA ARG A 38 -19.60 -38.61 -5.69
C ARG A 38 -20.92 -37.86 -5.64
N ALA A 39 -20.89 -36.57 -5.90
CA ALA A 39 -22.09 -35.75 -6.01
C ALA A 39 -21.82 -34.49 -6.84
N ILE A 40 -22.86 -33.99 -7.50
CA ILE A 40 -22.86 -32.71 -8.20
C ILE A 40 -23.98 -31.87 -7.62
N PHE A 41 -23.65 -30.66 -7.18
CA PHE A 41 -24.55 -29.70 -6.57
C PHE A 41 -24.79 -28.53 -7.53
N ASP A 42 -26.05 -28.30 -7.86
CA ASP A 42 -26.50 -27.13 -8.61
C ASP A 42 -27.47 -26.33 -7.72
N LYS A 43 -27.13 -25.06 -7.51
CA LYS A 43 -27.98 -24.16 -6.70
C LYS A 43 -29.32 -23.90 -7.37
N ALA A 44 -29.41 -23.91 -8.70
CA ALA A 44 -30.69 -23.75 -9.40
C ALA A 44 -31.64 -24.93 -9.12
N ALA A 45 -31.09 -26.11 -8.83
CA ALA A 45 -31.85 -27.31 -8.51
C ALA A 45 -32.34 -27.37 -7.05
N THR A 46 -32.13 -26.32 -6.23
CA THR A 46 -32.72 -26.25 -4.88
C THR A 46 -34.13 -25.67 -4.86
N GLU A 47 -34.61 -25.14 -5.99
CA GLU A 47 -35.98 -24.64 -6.11
C GLU A 47 -37.01 -25.73 -5.80
N GLY A 48 -38.08 -25.39 -5.07
CA GLY A 48 -39.11 -26.35 -4.66
C GLY A 48 -38.77 -27.22 -3.45
N GLY A 49 -37.68 -26.92 -2.72
CA GLY A 49 -37.30 -27.64 -1.49
C GLY A 49 -36.48 -28.91 -1.73
N ALA A 50 -35.89 -29.06 -2.91
CA ALA A 50 -34.94 -30.11 -3.20
C ALA A 50 -33.55 -29.79 -2.63
N THR A 51 -32.74 -30.82 -2.39
CA THR A 51 -31.38 -30.67 -1.83
C THR A 51 -30.40 -30.00 -2.80
N GLY A 52 -30.72 -29.94 -4.11
CA GLY A 52 -29.87 -29.38 -5.15
C GLY A 52 -28.82 -30.34 -5.73
N PHE A 53 -28.83 -31.61 -5.34
CA PHE A 53 -27.97 -32.62 -5.96
C PHE A 53 -28.57 -33.16 -7.25
N VAL A 54 -27.76 -33.21 -8.31
CA VAL A 54 -28.14 -33.64 -9.65
C VAL A 54 -27.23 -34.76 -10.14
N ASP A 55 -27.72 -35.58 -11.07
CA ASP A 55 -26.97 -36.73 -11.62
C ASP A 55 -25.88 -36.31 -12.61
N SER A 56 -26.02 -35.13 -13.23
CA SER A 56 -25.10 -34.63 -14.24
C SER A 56 -25.12 -33.11 -14.34
N ALA A 57 -23.99 -32.50 -14.71
CA ALA A 57 -23.90 -31.09 -15.08
C ALA A 57 -23.22 -30.92 -16.46
N GLY A 58 -23.82 -30.10 -17.32
CA GLY A 58 -23.35 -29.80 -18.67
C GLY A 58 -22.99 -28.32 -18.86
N SER A 59 -22.45 -28.00 -20.04
CA SER A 59 -22.14 -26.62 -20.42
C SER A 59 -23.38 -25.72 -20.39
N GLY A 60 -23.21 -24.46 -20.01
CA GLY A 60 -24.28 -23.44 -19.98
C GLY A 60 -25.14 -23.41 -18.71
N GLN A 61 -24.96 -24.36 -17.77
CA GLN A 61 -25.68 -24.40 -16.49
C GLN A 61 -25.12 -23.46 -15.41
N GLY A 62 -24.14 -22.60 -15.76
CA GLY A 62 -23.46 -21.74 -14.80
C GLY A 62 -22.51 -22.52 -13.88
N ALA A 63 -22.24 -21.98 -12.70
CA ALA A 63 -21.32 -22.59 -11.75
C ALA A 63 -22.01 -23.71 -10.95
N VAL A 64 -21.40 -24.89 -10.94
CA VAL A 64 -21.80 -26.07 -10.17
C VAL A 64 -20.73 -26.42 -9.13
N GLY A 65 -21.11 -27.19 -8.12
CA GLY A 65 -20.22 -27.71 -7.09
C GLY A 65 -20.04 -29.22 -7.23
N VAL A 66 -18.81 -29.71 -7.24
CA VAL A 66 -18.51 -31.14 -7.39
C VAL A 66 -17.85 -31.66 -6.11
N VAL A 67 -18.39 -32.75 -5.57
CA VAL A 67 -17.81 -33.48 -4.43
C VAL A 67 -17.18 -34.77 -4.94
N LEU A 68 -15.93 -34.99 -4.54
CA LEU A 68 -15.13 -36.17 -4.91
C LEU A 68 -14.87 -37.04 -3.68
N ASP A 69 -14.49 -38.29 -3.89
CA ASP A 69 -13.99 -39.17 -2.83
C ASP A 69 -12.54 -38.86 -2.44
N ALA A 70 -11.72 -38.38 -3.37
CA ALA A 70 -10.36 -37.90 -3.12
C ALA A 70 -10.07 -36.57 -3.84
N SER A 71 -9.20 -35.72 -3.28
CA SER A 71 -8.78 -34.47 -3.92
C SER A 71 -7.39 -33.98 -3.48
N SER A 72 -6.65 -33.39 -4.42
CA SER A 72 -5.42 -32.64 -4.15
C SER A 72 -5.64 -31.15 -3.92
N PHE A 73 -6.87 -30.63 -4.04
CA PHE A 73 -7.16 -29.21 -3.84
C PHE A 73 -7.12 -28.83 -2.36
N TYR A 74 -6.49 -27.71 -2.05
CA TYR A 74 -6.61 -27.04 -0.76
C TYR A 74 -7.90 -26.19 -0.76
N PRO A 75 -8.88 -26.48 0.10
CA PRO A 75 -10.01 -25.58 0.31
C PRO A 75 -9.55 -24.34 1.09
N GLU A 76 -10.22 -23.20 0.91
CA GLU A 76 -9.91 -22.00 1.69
C GLU A 76 -10.06 -22.26 3.19
N GLN A 77 -8.97 -22.11 3.94
CA GLN A 77 -8.91 -22.33 5.38
C GLN A 77 -7.66 -21.68 5.98
N GLY A 78 -7.66 -21.39 7.29
CA GLY A 78 -6.45 -20.97 8.03
C GLY A 78 -5.81 -19.67 7.51
N GLY A 79 -6.58 -18.84 6.79
CA GLY A 79 -6.08 -17.63 6.12
C GLY A 79 -5.51 -17.87 4.73
N GLN A 80 -5.21 -19.10 4.32
CA GLN A 80 -4.79 -19.40 2.95
C GLN A 80 -6.01 -19.48 2.01
N VAL A 81 -5.93 -18.81 0.86
CA VAL A 81 -6.96 -18.91 -0.18
C VAL A 81 -7.01 -20.30 -0.82
N PHE A 82 -8.18 -20.66 -1.32
CA PHE A 82 -8.42 -21.91 -2.04
C PHE A 82 -7.52 -22.08 -3.27
N ASP A 83 -7.32 -23.32 -3.69
CA ASP A 83 -6.75 -23.65 -5.00
C ASP A 83 -7.77 -23.52 -6.15
N THR A 84 -7.21 -23.35 -7.35
CA THR A 84 -7.89 -23.42 -8.64
C THR A 84 -7.27 -24.52 -9.49
N GLY A 85 -7.93 -24.92 -10.57
CA GLY A 85 -7.41 -25.96 -11.47
C GLY A 85 -8.51 -26.61 -12.30
N SER A 86 -8.39 -27.90 -12.57
CA SER A 86 -9.35 -28.65 -13.37
C SER A 86 -9.67 -30.03 -12.80
N ILE A 87 -10.87 -30.50 -13.12
CA ILE A 87 -11.30 -31.89 -12.93
C ILE A 87 -11.76 -32.38 -14.30
N SER A 88 -11.15 -33.43 -14.83
CA SER A 88 -11.46 -33.92 -16.18
C SER A 88 -11.71 -35.41 -16.18
N CYS A 89 -12.67 -35.89 -16.96
CA CYS A 89 -12.93 -37.31 -17.18
C CYS A 89 -12.29 -37.72 -18.52
N PRO A 90 -11.16 -38.45 -18.51
CA PRO A 90 -10.47 -38.83 -19.76
C PRO A 90 -11.33 -39.69 -20.70
N GLN A 91 -12.27 -40.46 -20.16
CA GLN A 91 -13.11 -41.39 -20.91
C GLN A 91 -14.21 -40.68 -21.72
N THR A 92 -14.79 -39.61 -21.17
CA THR A 92 -15.88 -38.86 -21.81
C THR A 92 -15.41 -37.54 -22.41
N GLY A 93 -14.27 -37.01 -21.96
CA GLY A 93 -13.82 -35.66 -22.30
C GLY A 93 -14.53 -34.56 -21.51
N ALA A 94 -15.45 -34.89 -20.60
CA ALA A 94 -16.08 -33.91 -19.72
C ALA A 94 -15.03 -33.24 -18.82
N SER A 95 -15.13 -31.93 -18.61
CA SER A 95 -14.15 -31.18 -17.81
C SER A 95 -14.80 -30.02 -17.08
N LEU A 96 -14.42 -29.83 -15.81
CA LEU A 96 -14.79 -28.74 -14.95
C LEU A 96 -13.58 -27.83 -14.71
N ALA A 97 -13.70 -26.55 -15.04
CA ALA A 97 -12.74 -25.53 -14.65
C ALA A 97 -13.05 -25.07 -13.21
N VAL A 98 -12.22 -25.46 -12.26
CA VAL A 98 -12.40 -25.13 -10.83
C VAL A 98 -11.85 -23.75 -10.55
N VAL A 99 -12.75 -22.83 -10.19
CA VAL A 99 -12.42 -21.42 -9.88
C VAL A 99 -12.51 -21.12 -8.38
N ASN A 100 -13.04 -22.04 -7.58
CA ASN A 100 -13.10 -21.95 -6.12
C ASN A 100 -13.20 -23.35 -5.50
N CYS A 101 -12.69 -23.54 -4.29
CA CYS A 101 -12.76 -24.79 -3.54
C CYS A 101 -13.02 -24.51 -2.05
N GLN A 102 -14.03 -25.15 -1.46
CA GLN A 102 -14.47 -24.88 -0.08
C GLN A 102 -14.70 -26.19 0.69
N ALA A 103 -14.54 -26.16 2.01
CA ALA A 103 -14.76 -27.33 2.87
C ALA A 103 -16.05 -27.19 3.68
N PHE A 104 -16.88 -28.24 3.67
CA PHE A 104 -18.14 -28.30 4.44
C PHE A 104 -18.26 -29.67 5.10
N GLY A 105 -18.20 -29.74 6.44
CA GLY A 105 -18.47 -30.99 7.17
C GLY A 105 -17.61 -32.19 6.75
N GLY A 106 -16.38 -31.97 6.29
CA GLY A 106 -15.46 -33.02 5.79
C GLY A 106 -15.54 -33.26 4.27
N TYR A 107 -16.48 -32.63 3.56
CA TYR A 107 -16.55 -32.66 2.11
C TYR A 107 -15.80 -31.48 1.50
N ILE A 108 -15.10 -31.73 0.38
CA ILE A 108 -14.49 -30.68 -0.43
C ILE A 108 -15.40 -30.41 -1.63
N LEU A 109 -15.92 -29.18 -1.71
CA LEU A 109 -16.76 -28.71 -2.80
C LEU A 109 -15.90 -27.93 -3.81
N HIS A 110 -15.72 -28.51 -4.99
CA HIS A 110 -15.01 -27.90 -6.11
C HIS A 110 -16.01 -27.11 -6.96
N ILE A 111 -15.90 -25.79 -6.96
CA ILE A 111 -16.86 -24.89 -7.60
C ILE A 111 -16.30 -24.41 -8.94
N GLY A 112 -17.05 -24.63 -10.00
CA GLY A 112 -16.56 -24.37 -11.35
C GLY A 112 -17.65 -24.40 -12.41
N THR A 113 -17.26 -24.17 -13.65
CA THR A 113 -18.14 -24.32 -14.82
C THR A 113 -17.72 -25.52 -15.63
N VAL A 114 -18.70 -26.32 -16.05
CA VAL A 114 -18.45 -27.42 -16.99
C VAL A 114 -18.14 -26.82 -18.36
N SER A 115 -17.05 -27.28 -18.96
CA SER A 115 -16.57 -26.83 -20.27
C SER A 115 -17.52 -27.30 -21.38
N ASP A 116 -17.48 -26.65 -22.53
CA ASP A 116 -18.24 -27.07 -23.71
C ASP A 116 -17.89 -28.52 -24.09
N GLY A 117 -18.91 -29.35 -24.32
CA GLY A 117 -18.74 -30.77 -24.64
C GLY A 117 -19.66 -31.67 -23.81
N GLU A 118 -19.12 -32.82 -23.39
CA GLU A 118 -19.87 -33.82 -22.62
C GLU A 118 -20.16 -33.35 -21.19
N ALA A 119 -21.34 -33.73 -20.69
CA ALA A 119 -21.73 -33.45 -19.31
C ALA A 119 -20.92 -34.31 -18.33
N LEU A 120 -20.48 -33.71 -17.23
CA LEU A 120 -19.88 -34.41 -16.10
C LEU A 120 -20.98 -35.12 -15.30
N LYS A 121 -20.78 -36.39 -14.94
CA LYS A 121 -21.80 -37.22 -14.28
C LYS A 121 -21.32 -37.75 -12.94
N VAL A 122 -22.28 -37.99 -12.05
CA VAL A 122 -22.01 -38.75 -10.82
C VAL A 122 -21.55 -40.16 -11.19
N GLY A 123 -20.45 -40.60 -10.59
CA GLY A 123 -19.81 -41.88 -10.86
C GLY A 123 -18.65 -41.83 -11.85
N ASP A 124 -18.44 -40.72 -12.55
CA ASP A 124 -17.31 -40.55 -13.48
C ASP A 124 -15.97 -40.68 -12.74
N GLU A 125 -15.03 -41.38 -13.36
CA GLU A 125 -13.63 -41.40 -12.95
C GLU A 125 -12.92 -40.18 -13.56
N VAL A 126 -12.28 -39.41 -12.70
CA VAL A 126 -11.73 -38.10 -13.06
C VAL A 126 -10.29 -37.95 -12.61
N GLU A 127 -9.53 -37.25 -13.43
CA GLU A 127 -8.23 -36.71 -13.08
C GLU A 127 -8.40 -35.29 -12.52
N VAL A 128 -7.87 -35.09 -11.32
CA VAL A 128 -7.94 -33.86 -10.54
C VAL A 128 -6.57 -33.18 -10.56
N VAL A 129 -6.50 -32.00 -11.15
CA VAL A 129 -5.26 -31.26 -11.37
C VAL A 129 -5.36 -29.86 -10.78
N VAL A 130 -4.47 -29.54 -9.86
CA VAL A 130 -4.35 -28.20 -9.29
C VAL A 130 -3.49 -27.33 -10.20
N ASP A 131 -3.80 -26.03 -10.26
CA ASP A 131 -2.90 -25.01 -10.78
C ASP A 131 -1.71 -24.81 -9.83
N TYR A 132 -0.70 -25.67 -9.98
CA TYR A 132 0.51 -25.61 -9.16
C TYR A 132 1.35 -24.37 -9.45
N ALA A 133 1.21 -23.74 -10.62
CA ALA A 133 1.87 -22.47 -10.90
C ALA A 133 1.34 -21.39 -9.94
N ARG A 134 0.02 -21.30 -9.78
CA ARG A 134 -0.62 -20.41 -8.79
C ARG A 134 -0.26 -20.81 -7.36
N ARG A 135 -0.35 -22.09 -7.00
CA ARG A 135 -0.01 -22.54 -5.64
C ARG A 135 1.45 -22.23 -5.27
N SER A 136 2.36 -22.28 -6.23
CA SER A 136 3.79 -21.95 -6.02
C SER A 136 4.05 -20.49 -5.65
N LEU A 137 3.06 -19.60 -5.85
CA LEU A 137 3.09 -18.21 -5.39
C LEU A 137 2.47 -18.05 -4.00
N ILE A 138 1.48 -18.89 -3.66
CA ILE A 138 0.76 -18.85 -2.37
C ILE A 138 1.56 -19.50 -1.23
N ALA A 139 2.09 -20.71 -1.43
CA ALA A 139 2.81 -21.45 -0.39
C ALA A 139 4.05 -20.72 0.19
N PRO A 140 4.84 -19.96 -0.59
CA PRO A 140 5.89 -19.09 -0.04
C PRO A 140 5.34 -18.02 0.90
N ASN A 141 4.27 -17.34 0.51
CA ASN A 141 3.61 -16.34 1.37
C ASN A 141 3.07 -16.99 2.66
N HIS A 142 2.53 -18.21 2.58
CA HIS A 142 2.09 -18.94 3.78
C HIS A 142 3.25 -19.29 4.70
N THR A 143 4.30 -19.91 4.15
CA THR A 143 5.48 -20.30 4.94
C THR A 143 6.12 -19.07 5.60
N MET A 144 6.23 -17.94 4.86
CA MET A 144 6.79 -16.72 5.42
C MET A 144 5.85 -16.01 6.40
N THR A 145 4.55 -16.31 6.41
CA THR A 145 3.65 -15.84 7.47
C THR A 145 4.03 -16.45 8.82
N HIS A 146 4.37 -17.75 8.87
CA HIS A 146 4.87 -18.40 10.09
C HIS A 146 6.23 -17.86 10.53
N VAL A 147 7.15 -17.65 9.58
CA VAL A 147 8.46 -17.05 9.89
C VAL A 147 8.31 -15.60 10.36
N LEU A 148 7.39 -14.84 9.78
CA LEU A 148 7.08 -13.47 10.19
C LEU A 148 6.45 -13.43 11.59
N ASN A 149 5.53 -14.34 11.90
CA ASN A 149 4.92 -14.46 13.23
C ASN A 149 6.01 -14.73 14.30
N PHE A 150 6.91 -15.68 14.02
CA PHE A 150 8.09 -15.92 14.84
C PHE A 150 8.95 -14.65 14.99
N ALA A 151 9.31 -13.99 13.88
CA ALA A 151 10.19 -12.83 13.90
C ALA A 151 9.60 -11.63 14.66
N LEU A 152 8.28 -11.39 14.52
CA LEU A 152 7.58 -10.36 15.29
C LEU A 152 7.69 -10.62 16.79
N ARG A 153 7.46 -11.86 17.24
CA ARG A 153 7.57 -12.23 18.64
C ARG A 153 9.00 -12.10 19.14
N GLU A 154 9.95 -12.65 18.40
CA GLU A 154 11.37 -12.61 18.77
C GLU A 154 11.86 -11.19 19.00
N VAL A 155 11.52 -10.27 18.09
CA VAL A 155 11.97 -8.88 18.17
C VAL A 155 11.17 -8.06 19.18
N LEU A 156 9.84 -8.15 19.16
CA LEU A 156 8.98 -7.26 19.96
C LEU A 156 8.85 -7.72 21.41
N LEU A 157 8.95 -9.02 21.69
CA LEU A 157 8.91 -9.59 23.04
C LEU A 157 10.31 -9.85 23.62
N GLY A 158 11.37 -9.74 22.80
CA GLY A 158 12.74 -10.03 23.21
C GLY A 158 13.02 -11.53 23.40
N GLY A 159 12.36 -12.37 22.60
CA GLY A 159 12.48 -13.82 22.62
C GLY A 159 11.13 -14.54 22.45
N CYS A 160 11.16 -15.83 22.13
CA CYS A 160 9.97 -16.67 21.99
C CYS A 160 9.84 -17.72 23.12
N GLY A 161 9.66 -17.27 24.36
CA GLY A 161 9.37 -18.15 25.50
C GLY A 161 7.89 -18.55 25.62
N ALA A 162 7.61 -19.61 26.37
CA ALA A 162 6.25 -20.15 26.55
C ALA A 162 5.25 -19.21 27.29
N ASP A 163 5.72 -18.18 28.00
CA ASP A 163 4.88 -17.33 28.88
C ASP A 163 5.22 -15.82 28.80
N ASN A 164 5.91 -15.37 27.74
CA ASN A 164 6.40 -13.99 27.68
C ASN A 164 5.49 -13.00 26.94
N SER A 165 4.39 -13.47 26.35
CA SER A 165 3.58 -12.63 25.46
C SER A 165 2.60 -11.73 26.21
N GLY A 166 2.09 -12.16 27.37
CA GLY A 166 1.04 -11.41 28.11
C GLY A 166 -0.18 -11.07 27.24
N GLY A 167 -0.45 -11.86 26.19
CA GLY A 167 -1.50 -11.60 25.19
C GLY A 167 -1.12 -10.64 24.05
N MET A 168 0.14 -10.21 23.97
CA MET A 168 0.73 -9.40 22.89
C MET A 168 1.36 -10.29 21.82
N CYS A 169 1.48 -9.78 20.60
CA CYS A 169 1.92 -10.51 19.41
C CYS A 169 1.13 -11.80 19.14
N GLU A 170 -0.13 -11.85 19.57
CA GLU A 170 -1.05 -12.95 19.28
C GLU A 170 -1.75 -12.73 17.94
N GLN A 171 -1.83 -13.76 17.10
CA GLN A 171 -2.54 -13.68 15.83
C GLN A 171 -4.01 -13.30 16.04
N LYS A 172 -4.48 -12.34 15.24
CA LYS A 172 -5.87 -11.85 15.17
C LYS A 172 -6.51 -12.03 13.79
N GLY A 173 -5.71 -12.41 12.80
CA GLY A 173 -6.18 -12.65 11.44
C GLY A 173 -5.02 -12.96 10.51
N SER A 174 -5.29 -13.74 9.47
CA SER A 174 -4.34 -14.02 8.41
C SER A 174 -5.07 -14.06 7.07
N HIS A 175 -4.42 -13.59 6.01
CA HIS A 175 -4.86 -13.78 4.63
C HIS A 175 -3.64 -13.94 3.73
N VAL A 176 -3.60 -15.04 2.98
CA VAL A 176 -2.47 -15.42 2.15
C VAL A 176 -3.00 -15.78 0.77
N ASP A 177 -2.61 -14.98 -0.22
CA ASP A 177 -2.91 -15.19 -1.62
C ASP A 177 -1.61 -15.24 -2.46
N GLN A 178 -1.75 -15.28 -3.77
CA GLN A 178 -0.63 -15.37 -4.71
C GLN A 178 0.20 -14.08 -4.78
N ASP A 179 -0.39 -12.94 -4.40
CA ASP A 179 0.21 -11.62 -4.53
C ASP A 179 0.92 -11.20 -3.24
N ARG A 180 0.37 -11.57 -2.07
CA ARG A 180 0.87 -11.14 -0.76
C ARG A 180 0.44 -12.02 0.41
N LEU A 181 1.10 -11.80 1.55
CA LEU A 181 0.61 -12.18 2.86
C LEU A 181 0.13 -10.96 3.63
N ARG A 182 -0.90 -11.17 4.47
CA ARG A 182 -1.44 -10.20 5.41
C ARG A 182 -1.57 -10.87 6.76
N PHE A 183 -0.95 -10.30 7.79
CA PHE A 183 -0.96 -10.85 9.14
C PHE A 183 -1.39 -9.78 10.14
N ASP A 184 -2.39 -10.11 10.94
CA ASP A 184 -2.92 -9.25 11.99
C ASP A 184 -2.52 -9.81 13.35
N PHE A 185 -2.00 -8.96 14.24
CA PHE A 185 -1.52 -9.35 15.56
C PHE A 185 -1.88 -8.33 16.63
N SER A 186 -1.95 -8.77 17.90
CA SER A 186 -2.17 -7.89 19.04
C SER A 186 -0.93 -7.06 19.34
N TRP A 187 -1.01 -5.74 19.28
CA TRP A 187 0.06 -4.84 19.70
C TRP A 187 -0.49 -3.42 19.93
N ASN A 188 -0.14 -2.79 21.05
CA ASN A 188 -0.81 -1.57 21.50
C ASN A 188 -0.34 -0.28 20.81
N ALA A 189 0.91 -0.24 20.36
CA ALA A 189 1.54 0.95 19.79
C ALA A 189 2.05 0.67 18.38
N GLN A 190 2.45 1.69 17.64
CA GLN A 190 3.22 1.46 16.42
C GLN A 190 4.63 0.94 16.80
N PRO A 191 5.09 -0.22 16.28
CA PRO A 191 6.45 -0.69 16.39
C PRO A 191 7.38 0.36 15.82
N LYS A 192 8.56 0.45 16.42
CA LYS A 192 9.58 1.36 15.91
C LYS A 192 10.09 0.83 14.58
N THR A 193 10.49 1.74 13.69
CA THR A 193 11.08 1.36 12.40
C THR A 193 12.29 0.46 12.57
N GLU A 194 13.10 0.65 13.61
CA GLU A 194 14.26 -0.20 13.91
C GLU A 194 13.86 -1.62 14.29
N ASP A 195 12.71 -1.81 14.93
CA ASP A 195 12.20 -3.14 15.27
C ASP A 195 11.63 -3.82 14.03
N LEU A 196 10.89 -3.10 13.18
CA LEU A 196 10.44 -3.61 11.88
C LEU A 196 11.61 -4.01 10.97
N GLN A 197 12.72 -3.25 11.01
CA GLN A 197 13.94 -3.58 10.29
C GLN A 197 14.53 -4.92 10.77
N LYS A 198 14.57 -5.15 12.08
CA LYS A 198 15.04 -6.44 12.64
C LYS A 198 14.10 -7.58 12.26
N VAL A 199 12.79 -7.36 12.26
CA VAL A 199 11.80 -8.36 11.85
C VAL A 199 12.01 -8.76 10.39
N GLU A 200 12.09 -7.78 9.48
CA GLU A 200 12.35 -8.02 8.06
C GLU A 200 13.69 -8.71 7.82
N ALA A 201 14.74 -8.30 8.54
CA ALA A 201 16.06 -8.92 8.46
C ALA A 201 16.04 -10.38 8.94
N LEU A 202 15.35 -10.68 10.04
CA LEU A 202 15.26 -12.02 10.59
C LEU A 202 14.50 -12.97 9.66
N VAL A 203 13.42 -12.51 9.01
CA VAL A 203 12.73 -13.32 7.99
C VAL A 203 13.68 -13.64 6.83
N ASN A 204 14.40 -12.64 6.33
CA ASN A 204 15.36 -12.83 5.24
C ASN A 204 16.56 -13.70 5.64
N GLU A 205 17.03 -13.64 6.89
CA GLU A 205 18.05 -14.55 7.43
C GLU A 205 17.58 -16.01 7.33
N LYS A 206 16.33 -16.30 7.70
CA LYS A 206 15.78 -17.68 7.59
C LYS A 206 15.62 -18.13 6.14
N ILE A 207 15.35 -17.21 5.21
CA ILE A 207 15.33 -17.49 3.76
C ILE A 207 16.75 -17.82 3.28
N GLU A 208 17.73 -16.99 3.62
CA GLU A 208 19.14 -17.14 3.23
C GLU A 208 19.75 -18.43 3.79
N ALA A 209 19.37 -18.81 5.01
CA ALA A 209 19.79 -20.06 5.64
C ALA A 209 19.26 -21.32 4.94
N ALA A 210 18.36 -21.19 3.96
CA ALA A 210 17.85 -22.30 3.16
C ALA A 210 17.34 -23.48 4.01
N LEU A 211 16.51 -23.16 5.00
CA LEU A 211 16.04 -24.11 6.00
C LEU A 211 14.98 -25.05 5.41
N PRO A 212 15.08 -26.38 5.64
CA PRO A 212 14.01 -27.31 5.31
C PRO A 212 12.74 -27.02 6.13
N VAL A 213 11.57 -27.27 5.54
CA VAL A 213 10.27 -27.14 6.20
C VAL A 213 9.72 -28.54 6.42
N PHE A 214 9.46 -28.88 7.67
CA PHE A 214 8.95 -30.17 8.10
C PHE A 214 7.47 -30.07 8.47
N ALA A 215 6.75 -31.17 8.24
CA ALA A 215 5.38 -31.29 8.72
C ALA A 215 5.08 -32.73 9.13
N GLU A 216 4.47 -32.89 10.30
CA GLU A 216 4.12 -34.20 10.85
C GLU A 216 2.73 -34.17 11.49
N VAL A 217 2.02 -35.29 11.44
CA VAL A 217 0.75 -35.48 12.12
C VAL A 217 1.03 -36.15 13.47
N ALA A 218 0.60 -35.52 14.56
CA ALA A 218 0.92 -35.94 15.92
C ALA A 218 -0.31 -35.89 16.84
N PRO A 219 -0.32 -36.64 17.96
CA PRO A 219 -1.36 -36.51 18.98
C PRO A 219 -1.41 -35.08 19.51
N LEU A 220 -2.61 -34.49 19.54
CA LEU A 220 -2.81 -33.08 19.88
C LEU A 220 -2.23 -32.73 21.26
N GLU A 221 -2.51 -33.55 22.28
CA GLU A 221 -2.04 -33.33 23.65
C GLU A 221 -0.50 -33.29 23.72
N LYS A 222 0.17 -34.16 22.96
CA LYS A 222 1.62 -34.25 22.96
C LYS A 222 2.25 -33.06 22.24
N ALA A 223 1.71 -32.72 21.07
CA ALA A 223 2.21 -31.62 20.25
C ALA A 223 1.97 -30.25 20.90
N ALA A 224 0.85 -30.05 21.61
CA ALA A 224 0.53 -28.79 22.28
C ALA A 224 1.52 -28.41 23.39
N ARG A 225 2.35 -29.35 23.85
CA ARG A 225 3.41 -29.11 24.84
C ARG A 225 4.72 -28.64 24.22
N ILE A 226 4.87 -28.67 22.89
CA ILE A 226 6.11 -28.25 22.22
C ILE A 226 6.38 -26.78 22.58
N HIS A 227 7.56 -26.53 23.13
CA HIS A 227 7.98 -25.22 23.56
C HIS A 227 7.96 -24.25 22.37
N SER A 228 7.44 -23.04 22.58
CA SER A 228 7.25 -21.98 21.59
C SER A 228 6.22 -22.25 20.48
N LEU A 229 5.63 -23.45 20.42
CA LEU A 229 4.62 -23.80 19.42
C LEU A 229 3.45 -22.82 19.44
N ARG A 230 3.01 -22.41 18.26
CA ARG A 230 1.86 -21.52 18.09
C ARG A 230 0.62 -22.27 17.65
N GLN A 231 -0.47 -21.86 18.28
CA GLN A 231 -1.83 -22.18 17.91
C GLN A 231 -2.63 -20.89 17.95
N VAL A 232 -3.67 -20.79 17.12
CA VAL A 232 -4.55 -19.62 17.11
C VAL A 232 -5.54 -19.75 18.26
N PHE A 233 -5.54 -18.78 19.16
CA PHE A 233 -6.44 -18.79 20.31
C PHE A 233 -7.91 -18.79 19.88
N GLY A 234 -8.68 -19.76 20.39
CA GLY A 234 -10.11 -19.91 20.09
C GLY A 234 -10.41 -20.81 18.89
N GLU A 235 -9.40 -21.27 18.14
CA GLU A 235 -9.57 -22.31 17.13
C GLU A 235 -9.61 -23.71 17.77
N ARG A 236 -10.36 -24.63 17.13
CA ARG A 236 -10.37 -26.04 17.50
C ARG A 236 -9.52 -26.81 16.49
N TYR A 237 -8.50 -27.50 16.99
CA TYR A 237 -7.65 -28.37 16.20
C TYR A 237 -8.14 -29.82 16.29
N PRO A 238 -8.09 -30.59 15.20
CA PRO A 238 -8.41 -32.02 15.23
C PRO A 238 -7.32 -32.79 16.00
N ASP A 239 -7.68 -33.97 16.49
CA ASP A 239 -6.73 -34.98 16.98
C ASP A 239 -6.81 -36.22 16.07
N PRO A 240 -5.72 -36.57 15.36
CA PRO A 240 -4.39 -35.97 15.41
C PRO A 240 -4.29 -34.61 14.71
N VAL A 241 -3.33 -33.79 15.13
CA VAL A 241 -3.07 -32.44 14.61
C VAL A 241 -1.82 -32.44 13.72
N ARG A 242 -1.80 -31.53 12.72
CA ARG A 242 -0.62 -31.33 11.89
C ARG A 242 0.25 -30.19 12.44
N VAL A 243 1.50 -30.50 12.73
CA VAL A 243 2.53 -29.57 13.18
C VAL A 243 3.43 -29.23 12.00
N VAL A 244 3.73 -27.96 11.81
CA VAL A 244 4.70 -27.46 10.83
C VAL A 244 5.87 -26.82 11.56
N SER A 245 7.08 -27.13 11.14
CA SER A 245 8.32 -26.61 11.74
C SER A 245 9.29 -26.17 10.66
N VAL A 246 9.90 -24.99 10.83
CA VAL A 246 10.91 -24.44 9.92
C VAL A 246 12.30 -24.66 10.51
N GLY A 247 13.11 -25.46 9.81
CA GLY A 247 14.52 -25.71 10.11
C GLY A 247 14.82 -26.92 10.99
N GLN A 248 13.82 -27.47 11.69
CA GLN A 248 14.00 -28.60 12.60
C GLN A 248 12.87 -29.63 12.43
N ASP A 249 13.22 -30.91 12.46
CA ASP A 249 12.26 -32.02 12.41
C ASP A 249 11.33 -32.00 13.64
N VAL A 250 10.06 -32.41 13.46
CA VAL A 250 9.03 -32.45 14.50
C VAL A 250 9.23 -33.63 15.45
N GLY A 251 9.74 -34.77 14.97
CA GLY A 251 9.93 -35.98 15.77
C GLY A 251 10.69 -35.75 17.09
N PRO A 252 11.90 -35.14 17.07
CA PRO A 252 12.65 -34.82 18.29
C PRO A 252 11.91 -33.88 19.26
N MET A 253 11.09 -32.96 18.73
CA MET A 253 10.26 -32.09 19.57
C MET A 253 9.14 -32.86 20.24
N LEU A 254 8.62 -33.92 19.61
CA LEU A 254 7.64 -34.79 20.27
C LEU A 254 8.33 -35.63 21.36
N GLU A 255 9.58 -36.02 21.21
CA GLU A 255 10.31 -36.76 22.24
C GLU A 255 10.62 -35.91 23.49
N ASP A 256 11.01 -34.66 23.29
CA ASP A 256 11.31 -33.70 24.36
C ASP A 256 10.61 -32.34 24.11
N PRO A 257 9.27 -32.26 24.32
CA PRO A 257 8.48 -31.11 23.90
C PRO A 257 8.81 -29.84 24.68
N GLU A 258 9.18 -29.94 25.94
CA GLU A 258 9.40 -28.76 26.80
C GLU A 258 10.82 -28.18 26.69
N ASN A 259 11.66 -28.71 25.78
CA ASN A 259 13.04 -28.26 25.62
C ASN A 259 13.11 -26.77 25.21
N PRO A 260 13.80 -25.91 25.97
CA PRO A 260 13.91 -24.49 25.64
C PRO A 260 14.70 -24.21 24.34
N ALA A 261 15.44 -25.19 23.81
CA ALA A 261 16.13 -25.07 22.52
C ALA A 261 15.17 -24.83 21.35
N TRP A 262 13.89 -25.20 21.49
CA TRP A 262 12.88 -24.97 20.45
C TRP A 262 12.45 -23.51 20.34
N SER A 263 12.78 -22.66 21.33
CA SER A 263 12.38 -21.23 21.34
C SER A 263 12.81 -20.46 20.10
N GLY A 264 13.93 -20.83 19.46
CA GLY A 264 14.45 -20.14 18.28
C GLY A 264 13.79 -20.54 16.95
N LEU A 265 12.69 -21.30 16.99
CA LEU A 265 12.10 -21.93 15.81
C LEU A 265 10.67 -21.42 15.53
N SER A 266 10.30 -21.42 14.26
CA SER A 266 8.91 -21.23 13.84
C SER A 266 8.22 -22.59 13.81
N ILE A 267 7.36 -22.83 14.81
CA ILE A 267 6.63 -24.09 14.99
C ILE A 267 5.16 -23.77 15.22
N GLU A 268 4.26 -24.28 14.38
CA GLU A 268 2.84 -23.96 14.47
C GLU A 268 1.94 -25.15 14.11
N PHE A 269 0.72 -25.17 14.66
CA PHE A 269 -0.35 -26.02 14.12
C PHE A 269 -0.85 -25.43 12.81
N CYS A 270 -0.66 -26.15 11.70
CA CYS A 270 -1.07 -25.66 10.39
C CYS A 270 -1.46 -26.79 9.43
N GLY A 271 -2.68 -26.68 8.90
CA GLY A 271 -3.20 -27.56 7.84
C GLY A 271 -2.90 -27.07 6.41
N GLY A 272 -2.19 -25.95 6.27
CA GLY A 272 -1.90 -25.29 5.00
C GLY A 272 -0.85 -25.98 4.13
N THR A 273 -0.72 -25.49 2.90
CA THR A 273 0.36 -25.90 1.99
C THR A 273 1.60 -25.04 2.24
N HIS A 274 2.77 -25.67 2.32
CA HIS A 274 4.04 -25.00 2.58
C HIS A 274 5.07 -25.30 1.49
N LEU A 275 6.11 -24.46 1.46
CA LEU A 275 7.35 -24.75 0.75
C LEU A 275 8.04 -25.97 1.33
N SER A 276 8.94 -26.59 0.57
CA SER A 276 9.85 -27.61 1.09
C SER A 276 11.09 -27.01 1.75
N ASN A 277 11.49 -25.81 1.30
CA ASN A 277 12.65 -25.09 1.80
C ASN A 277 12.44 -23.57 1.73
N THR A 278 12.91 -22.84 2.75
CA THR A 278 12.72 -21.38 2.84
C THR A 278 13.38 -20.61 1.69
N LYS A 279 14.44 -21.14 1.06
CA LYS A 279 15.10 -20.50 -0.09
C LYS A 279 14.16 -20.30 -1.28
N GLU A 280 13.10 -21.10 -1.38
CA GLU A 280 12.10 -21.00 -2.45
C GLU A 280 11.30 -19.69 -2.37
N ALA A 281 11.24 -19.05 -1.19
CA ALA A 281 10.67 -17.73 -1.03
C ALA A 281 11.53 -16.63 -1.69
N LYS A 282 12.81 -16.90 -2.00
CA LYS A 282 13.83 -16.02 -2.60
C LYS A 282 14.17 -14.78 -1.78
N TYR A 283 13.18 -13.98 -1.41
CA TYR A 283 13.33 -12.76 -0.63
C TYR A 283 11.99 -12.39 0.03
N PHE A 284 12.03 -11.61 1.09
CA PHE A 284 10.86 -11.06 1.78
C PHE A 284 10.96 -9.54 1.93
N GLN A 285 9.86 -8.84 1.69
CA GLN A 285 9.72 -7.40 1.89
C GLN A 285 8.44 -7.09 2.65
N LEU A 286 8.55 -6.32 3.73
CA LEU A 286 7.48 -5.83 4.58
C LEU A 286 6.95 -4.50 4.04
N LEU A 287 5.94 -4.55 3.18
CA LEU A 287 5.45 -3.39 2.45
C LEU A 287 4.66 -2.41 3.33
N GLU A 288 3.81 -2.94 4.20
CA GLU A 288 2.90 -2.13 4.99
C GLU A 288 2.84 -2.59 6.44
N GLU A 289 2.54 -1.61 7.27
CA GLU A 289 2.33 -1.75 8.69
C GLU A 289 1.30 -0.68 9.08
N GLY A 290 0.21 -1.08 9.73
CA GLY A 290 -0.76 -0.11 10.28
C GLY A 290 -1.65 -0.66 11.39
N GLY A 291 -2.23 0.24 12.19
CA GLY A 291 -3.28 -0.10 13.16
C GLY A 291 -4.63 -0.26 12.47
N ILE A 292 -5.35 -1.36 12.75
CA ILE A 292 -6.68 -1.62 12.18
C ILE A 292 -7.82 -1.54 13.21
N ALA A 293 -7.48 -1.72 14.48
CA ALA A 293 -8.38 -1.54 15.62
C ALA A 293 -7.55 -1.25 16.88
N LYS A 294 -8.21 -0.88 17.98
CA LYS A 294 -7.50 -0.67 19.26
C LYS A 294 -6.77 -1.96 19.67
N GLY A 295 -5.45 -1.87 19.79
CA GLY A 295 -4.60 -3.00 20.18
C GLY A 295 -4.39 -4.07 19.10
N ILE A 296 -4.80 -3.83 17.85
CA ILE A 296 -4.62 -4.77 16.74
C ILE A 296 -3.94 -4.07 15.57
N ARG A 297 -2.93 -4.73 15.03
CA ARG A 297 -2.10 -4.19 13.97
C ARG A 297 -1.96 -5.18 12.84
N ARG A 298 -1.82 -4.65 11.64
CA ARG A 298 -1.70 -5.40 10.39
C ARG A 298 -0.34 -5.13 9.79
N VAL A 299 0.27 -6.20 9.29
CA VAL A 299 1.41 -6.14 8.39
C VAL A 299 1.07 -6.81 7.07
N ILE A 300 1.62 -6.27 5.99
CA ILE A 300 1.53 -6.84 4.65
C ILE A 300 2.94 -7.05 4.13
N GLY A 301 3.20 -8.27 3.66
CA GLY A 301 4.48 -8.63 3.08
C GLY A 301 4.32 -9.33 1.74
N VAL A 302 5.39 -9.33 0.97
CA VAL A 302 5.49 -10.05 -0.30
C VAL A 302 6.74 -10.92 -0.30
N THR A 303 6.69 -11.98 -1.11
CA THR A 303 7.82 -12.89 -1.31
C THR A 303 8.19 -12.97 -2.79
N ARG A 304 9.23 -13.76 -3.09
CA ARG A 304 9.68 -14.11 -4.43
C ARG A 304 9.95 -12.89 -5.33
N GLU A 305 9.54 -12.96 -6.59
CA GLU A 305 9.79 -11.95 -7.61
C GLU A 305 9.20 -10.58 -7.21
N ALA A 306 8.05 -10.55 -6.55
CA ALA A 306 7.46 -9.30 -6.06
C ALA A 306 8.34 -8.62 -4.99
N ALA A 307 8.92 -9.39 -4.07
CA ALA A 307 9.85 -8.88 -3.08
C ALA A 307 11.17 -8.40 -3.70
N VAL A 308 11.70 -9.15 -4.68
CA VAL A 308 12.91 -8.73 -5.41
C VAL A 308 12.66 -7.42 -6.16
N ALA A 309 11.53 -7.30 -6.86
CA ALA A 309 11.16 -6.07 -7.58
C ALA A 309 11.00 -4.87 -6.63
N ALA A 310 10.40 -5.07 -5.45
CA ALA A 310 10.30 -4.03 -4.42
C ALA A 310 11.69 -3.56 -3.93
N LYS A 311 12.61 -4.50 -3.68
CA LYS A 311 14.00 -4.18 -3.31
C LYS A 311 14.73 -3.40 -4.41
N GLU A 312 14.63 -3.84 -5.66
CA GLU A 312 15.26 -3.15 -6.80
C GLU A 312 14.68 -1.74 -7.02
N ALA A 313 13.37 -1.57 -6.85
CA ALA A 313 12.71 -0.27 -6.91
C ALA A 313 13.22 0.67 -5.79
N SER A 314 13.41 0.16 -4.57
CA SER A 314 14.00 0.90 -3.45
C SER A 314 15.44 1.35 -3.76
N GLU A 315 16.27 0.46 -4.30
CA GLU A 315 17.65 0.77 -4.70
C GLU A 315 17.71 1.80 -5.84
N ALA A 316 16.84 1.68 -6.83
CA ALA A 316 16.71 2.65 -7.92
C ALA A 316 16.26 4.02 -7.40
N PHE A 317 15.32 4.06 -6.46
CA PHE A 317 14.84 5.29 -5.84
C PHE A 317 15.95 5.98 -5.03
N LYS A 318 16.74 5.21 -4.28
CA LYS A 318 17.91 5.71 -3.54
C LYS A 318 18.92 6.42 -4.45
N LYS A 319 19.15 5.90 -5.66
CA LYS A 319 20.02 6.54 -6.66
C LYS A 319 19.44 7.90 -7.09
N LYS A 320 18.13 8.01 -7.29
CA LYS A 320 17.47 9.29 -7.61
C LYS A 320 17.62 10.32 -6.49
N ILE A 321 17.47 9.91 -5.23
CA ILE A 321 17.74 10.79 -4.07
C ILE A 321 19.18 11.28 -4.10
N THR A 322 20.13 10.38 -4.36
CA THR A 322 21.57 10.71 -4.42
C THR A 322 21.87 11.72 -5.53
N GLU A 323 21.23 11.61 -6.69
CA GLU A 323 21.38 12.61 -7.76
C GLU A 323 20.71 13.95 -7.39
N ALA A 324 19.53 13.92 -6.76
CA ALA A 324 18.86 15.13 -6.30
C ALA A 324 19.69 15.88 -5.24
N ASP A 325 20.42 15.19 -4.39
CA ASP A 325 21.28 15.80 -3.35
C ASP A 325 22.36 16.73 -3.93
N LYS A 326 22.80 16.46 -5.17
CA LYS A 326 23.77 17.28 -5.92
C LYS A 326 23.17 18.55 -6.50
N LEU A 327 21.83 18.66 -6.55
CA LEU A 327 21.14 19.83 -7.07
C LEU A 327 21.09 20.94 -6.03
N GLU A 328 20.90 22.16 -6.51
CA GLU A 328 20.67 23.33 -5.67
C GLU A 328 19.50 24.16 -6.19
N GLY A 329 19.01 25.03 -5.31
CA GLY A 329 18.01 26.03 -5.67
C GLY A 329 16.69 25.47 -6.17
N GLN A 330 16.22 26.00 -7.29
CA GLN A 330 14.93 25.63 -7.89
C GLN A 330 14.92 24.17 -8.35
N ALA A 331 15.99 23.71 -8.98
CA ALA A 331 16.10 22.32 -9.45
C ALA A 331 16.01 21.31 -8.30
N LEU A 332 16.60 21.63 -7.14
CA LEU A 332 16.44 20.82 -5.92
C LEU A 332 15.00 20.83 -5.40
N ASP A 333 14.33 21.99 -5.37
CA ASP A 333 12.93 22.08 -4.91
C ASP A 333 11.99 21.27 -5.80
N GLU A 334 12.16 21.35 -7.12
CA GLU A 334 11.38 20.59 -8.10
C GLU A 334 11.62 19.08 -7.98
N ALA A 335 12.89 18.66 -7.92
CA ALA A 335 13.25 17.25 -7.74
C ALA A 335 12.72 16.69 -6.41
N TRP A 336 12.84 17.44 -5.30
CA TRP A 336 12.32 17.01 -4.00
C TRP A 336 10.80 16.80 -4.01
N ARG A 337 10.03 17.68 -4.67
CA ARG A 337 8.58 17.53 -4.80
C ARG A 337 8.23 16.28 -5.61
N ALA A 338 8.88 16.09 -6.77
CA ALA A 338 8.65 14.93 -7.63
C ALA A 338 8.99 13.62 -6.90
N LEU A 339 10.16 13.55 -6.25
CA LEU A 339 10.59 12.37 -5.49
C LEU A 339 9.68 12.10 -4.29
N THR A 340 9.20 13.14 -3.61
CA THR A 340 8.24 12.96 -2.49
C THR A 340 6.94 12.31 -2.96
N GLN A 341 6.43 12.72 -4.12
CA GLN A 341 5.24 12.12 -4.73
C GLN A 341 5.50 10.68 -5.18
N GLU A 342 6.63 10.44 -5.85
CA GLU A 342 7.03 9.10 -6.30
C GLU A 342 7.17 8.15 -5.09
N LEU A 343 7.87 8.56 -4.03
CA LEU A 343 8.04 7.75 -2.82
C LEU A 343 6.70 7.32 -2.23
N ASN A 344 5.69 8.20 -2.20
CA ASN A 344 4.38 7.86 -1.65
C ASN A 344 3.70 6.72 -2.41
N GLN A 345 3.90 6.63 -3.72
CA GLN A 345 3.30 5.63 -4.59
C GLN A 345 4.09 4.32 -4.67
N LEU A 346 5.39 4.35 -4.35
CA LEU A 346 6.25 3.17 -4.38
C LEU A 346 5.78 2.08 -3.40
N GLN A 347 5.74 0.85 -3.91
CA GLN A 347 5.48 -0.40 -3.17
C GLN A 347 6.82 -1.04 -2.81
N ILE A 348 7.42 -0.55 -1.73
CA ILE A 348 8.72 -0.98 -1.19
C ILE A 348 8.59 -1.21 0.31
N SER A 349 9.59 -1.85 0.93
CA SER A 349 9.64 -2.03 2.39
C SER A 349 9.34 -0.74 3.12
N ILE A 350 8.48 -0.82 4.14
CA ILE A 350 8.15 0.34 4.98
C ILE A 350 9.39 0.89 5.68
N VAL A 351 10.37 0.03 5.97
CA VAL A 351 11.66 0.39 6.56
C VAL A 351 12.46 1.25 5.58
N ASP A 352 12.60 0.79 4.34
CA ASP A 352 13.26 1.54 3.28
C ASP A 352 12.53 2.86 2.98
N LYS A 353 11.20 2.82 2.94
CA LYS A 353 10.36 4.00 2.71
C LYS A 353 10.57 5.06 3.78
N ALA A 354 10.68 4.67 5.05
CA ALA A 354 11.01 5.56 6.15
C ALA A 354 12.44 6.13 6.02
N GLY A 355 13.41 5.29 5.63
CA GLY A 355 14.79 5.73 5.38
C GLY A 355 14.89 6.76 4.25
N HIS A 356 14.24 6.50 3.12
CA HIS A 356 14.18 7.42 1.97
C HIS A 356 13.46 8.72 2.32
N ARG A 357 12.38 8.65 3.12
CA ARG A 357 11.69 9.85 3.63
C ARG A 357 12.62 10.71 4.46
N ALA A 358 13.38 10.12 5.39
CA ALA A 358 14.35 10.85 6.20
C ALA A 358 15.44 11.52 5.36
N GLN A 359 15.92 10.87 4.29
CA GLN A 359 16.89 11.46 3.36
C GLN A 359 16.31 12.66 2.59
N LEU A 360 15.05 12.57 2.15
CA LEU A 360 14.35 13.69 1.51
C LEU A 360 14.10 14.84 2.50
N ASP A 361 13.75 14.54 3.74
CA ASP A 361 13.50 15.54 4.78
C ASP A 361 14.76 16.33 5.14
N ALA A 362 15.94 15.70 5.06
CA ALA A 362 17.22 16.39 5.23
C ALA A 362 17.45 17.53 4.20
N GLN A 363 16.81 17.47 3.02
CA GLN A 363 16.92 18.49 1.98
C GLN A 363 16.04 19.72 2.23
N VAL A 364 15.03 19.60 3.09
CA VAL A 364 14.01 20.63 3.30
C VAL A 364 14.63 21.94 3.80
N GLU A 365 15.62 21.88 4.69
CA GLU A 365 16.28 23.09 5.21
C GLU A 365 17.12 23.81 4.15
N ARG A 366 17.76 23.07 3.23
CA ARG A 366 18.48 23.66 2.09
C ARG A 366 17.50 24.40 1.17
N ILE A 367 16.38 23.78 0.86
CA ILE A 367 15.30 24.35 0.03
C ILE A 367 14.72 25.60 0.69
N LYS A 368 14.41 25.57 2.00
CA LYS A 368 13.91 26.73 2.75
C LYS A 368 14.89 27.89 2.74
N LYS A 369 16.18 27.63 2.98
CA LYS A 369 17.24 28.65 2.95
C LYS A 369 17.35 29.29 1.57
N TRP A 370 17.32 28.49 0.51
CA TRP A 370 17.32 29.00 -0.86
C TRP A 370 16.09 29.87 -1.14
N LYS A 371 14.87 29.40 -0.84
CA LYS A 371 13.64 30.20 -1.03
C LYS A 371 13.71 31.55 -0.31
N LYS A 372 14.24 31.57 0.91
CA LYS A 372 14.45 32.81 1.67
C LYS A 372 15.47 33.74 0.99
N LYS A 373 16.59 33.20 0.51
CA LYS A 373 17.62 33.97 -0.21
C LYS A 373 17.11 34.51 -1.53
N ALA A 374 16.38 33.71 -2.31
CA ALA A 374 15.76 34.13 -3.57
C ALA A 374 14.77 35.28 -3.35
N ALA A 375 13.90 35.17 -2.33
CA ALA A 375 12.98 36.24 -1.97
C ALA A 375 13.71 37.53 -1.50
N ALA A 376 14.82 37.41 -0.76
CA ALA A 376 15.61 38.56 -0.34
C ALA A 376 16.39 39.23 -1.50
N GLY A 377 16.89 38.43 -2.44
CA GLY A 377 17.53 38.93 -3.66
C GLY A 377 16.55 39.71 -4.53
N SER A 378 15.37 39.15 -4.79
CA SER A 378 14.29 39.84 -5.52
C SER A 378 13.88 41.15 -4.83
N ALA A 379 13.77 41.16 -3.49
CA ALA A 379 13.49 42.38 -2.74
C ALA A 379 14.59 43.45 -2.90
N THR A 380 15.86 43.07 -2.83
CA THR A 380 17.00 44.00 -3.00
C THR A 380 17.02 44.57 -4.42
N GLN A 381 16.80 43.75 -5.44
CA GLN A 381 16.76 44.18 -6.84
C GLN A 381 15.60 45.14 -7.10
N ALA A 382 14.41 44.84 -6.57
CA ALA A 382 13.25 45.72 -6.67
C ALA A 382 13.52 47.09 -6.04
N ILE A 383 14.13 47.13 -4.86
CA ILE A 383 14.49 48.38 -4.18
C ILE A 383 15.52 49.18 -5.00
N GLY A 384 16.55 48.52 -5.53
CA GLY A 384 17.56 49.16 -6.37
C GLY A 384 16.96 49.77 -7.64
N ALA A 385 16.08 49.04 -8.32
CA ALA A 385 15.39 49.51 -9.52
C ALA A 385 14.46 50.69 -9.23
N VAL A 386 13.73 50.66 -8.10
CA VAL A 386 12.87 51.77 -7.69
C VAL A 386 13.67 53.03 -7.35
N ASN A 387 14.83 52.89 -6.70
CA ASN A 387 15.72 54.04 -6.43
C ASN A 387 16.25 54.66 -7.72
N ALA A 388 16.66 53.85 -8.71
CA ALA A 388 17.07 54.34 -10.02
C ALA A 388 15.93 55.07 -10.74
N LEU A 389 14.74 54.48 -10.74
CA LEU A 389 13.52 55.09 -11.31
C LEU A 389 13.20 56.44 -10.66
N ALA A 390 13.31 56.52 -9.33
CA ALA A 390 13.04 57.76 -8.59
C ALA A 390 14.05 58.87 -8.94
N SER A 391 15.34 58.54 -9.06
CA SER A 391 16.38 59.48 -9.46
C SER A 391 16.15 59.99 -10.89
N GLU A 392 15.88 59.10 -11.83
CA GLU A 392 15.60 59.45 -13.23
C GLU A 392 14.36 60.35 -13.35
N ALA A 393 13.27 59.99 -12.68
CA ALA A 393 12.05 60.79 -12.66
C ALA A 393 12.29 62.19 -12.08
N LYS A 394 13.12 62.30 -11.04
CA LYS A 394 13.48 63.57 -10.42
C LYS A 394 14.34 64.44 -11.34
N GLU A 395 15.33 63.87 -12.02
CA GLU A 395 16.16 64.57 -13.01
C GLU A 395 15.32 65.11 -14.18
N LYS A 396 14.31 64.35 -14.62
CA LYS A 396 13.39 64.75 -15.69
C LYS A 396 12.23 65.65 -15.22
N GLY A 397 12.11 65.93 -13.93
CA GLY A 397 11.01 66.73 -13.37
C GLY A 397 9.63 66.06 -13.50
N GLN A 398 9.57 64.73 -13.58
CA GLN A 398 8.31 63.97 -13.66
C GLN A 398 7.64 63.90 -12.29
N ASN A 399 6.36 64.26 -12.21
CA ASN A 399 5.57 64.28 -10.96
C ASN A 399 4.62 63.08 -10.81
N VAL A 400 4.41 62.31 -11.89
CA VAL A 400 3.61 61.07 -11.88
C VAL A 400 4.43 60.02 -12.61
N VAL A 401 4.65 58.88 -11.95
CA VAL A 401 5.43 57.76 -12.48
C VAL A 401 4.58 56.49 -12.39
N VAL A 402 4.52 55.76 -13.50
CA VAL A 402 3.91 54.43 -13.57
C VAL A 402 4.97 53.47 -14.05
N ALA A 403 5.24 52.42 -13.28
CA ALA A 403 6.28 51.44 -13.61
C ALA A 403 5.85 50.02 -13.28
N ARG A 404 6.44 49.08 -14.00
CA ARG A 404 6.34 47.64 -13.72
C ARG A 404 7.68 47.14 -13.21
N LEU A 405 7.69 46.55 -12.01
CA LEU A 405 8.83 45.82 -11.46
C LEU A 405 8.32 44.51 -10.86
N ASP A 406 8.69 43.41 -11.50
CA ASP A 406 8.20 42.08 -11.12
C ASP A 406 9.05 41.51 -9.98
N PHE A 407 8.49 41.56 -8.77
CA PHE A 407 9.06 41.03 -7.53
C PHE A 407 8.11 40.02 -6.87
N GLY A 408 7.19 39.44 -7.67
CA GLY A 408 6.34 38.32 -7.28
C GLY A 408 5.20 38.68 -6.33
N CYS A 409 4.54 39.84 -6.52
CA CYS A 409 3.38 40.23 -5.71
C CYS A 409 3.62 40.20 -4.18
N ASN A 410 4.84 40.52 -3.74
CA ASN A 410 5.17 40.55 -2.32
C ASN A 410 4.81 41.91 -1.71
N GLY A 411 3.69 41.96 -0.98
CA GLY A 411 3.18 43.19 -0.36
C GLY A 411 4.18 43.94 0.54
N LYS A 412 5.10 43.23 1.21
CA LYS A 412 6.14 43.89 2.03
C LYS A 412 7.21 44.55 1.16
N VAL A 413 7.60 43.91 0.06
CA VAL A 413 8.56 44.47 -0.91
C VAL A 413 7.93 45.68 -1.60
N GLY A 414 6.70 45.58 -2.08
CA GLY A 414 6.00 46.68 -2.74
C GLY A 414 5.86 47.92 -1.86
N LYS A 415 5.42 47.76 -0.60
CA LYS A 415 5.36 48.87 0.37
C LYS A 415 6.73 49.49 0.64
N LYS A 416 7.77 48.66 0.81
CA LYS A 416 9.13 49.15 1.01
C LYS A 416 9.62 49.92 -0.21
N ALA A 417 9.36 49.42 -1.41
CA ALA A 417 9.65 50.09 -2.68
C ALA A 417 9.00 51.48 -2.74
N LEU A 418 7.70 51.61 -2.46
CA LEU A 418 7.04 52.93 -2.40
C LEU A 418 7.75 53.87 -1.41
N GLY A 419 8.10 53.36 -0.22
CA GLY A 419 8.83 54.12 0.79
C GLY A 419 10.22 54.60 0.34
N GLU A 420 10.98 53.77 -0.38
CA GLU A 420 12.29 54.15 -0.91
C GLU A 420 12.17 55.16 -2.06
N PHE A 421 11.20 55.00 -2.97
CA PHE A 421 10.89 55.99 -4.01
C PHE A 421 10.61 57.37 -3.39
N LYS A 422 9.74 57.42 -2.37
CA LYS A 422 9.36 58.64 -1.66
C LYS A 422 10.55 59.37 -1.04
N LYS A 423 11.57 58.64 -0.56
CA LYS A 423 12.78 59.27 0.01
C LYS A 423 13.60 60.01 -1.05
N VAL A 424 13.69 59.45 -2.25
CA VAL A 424 14.47 60.02 -3.35
C VAL A 424 13.70 61.16 -4.03
N HIS A 425 12.41 60.96 -4.29
CA HIS A 425 11.51 61.90 -4.97
C HIS A 425 10.20 62.13 -4.18
N PRO A 426 10.23 62.93 -3.09
CA PRO A 426 9.11 63.08 -2.16
C PRO A 426 7.89 63.82 -2.74
N GLY A 427 8.06 64.51 -3.88
CA GLY A 427 7.01 65.29 -4.52
C GLY A 427 6.25 64.55 -5.62
N ALA A 428 6.70 63.37 -6.04
CA ALA A 428 6.08 62.61 -7.12
C ALA A 428 5.17 61.48 -6.63
N SER A 429 4.10 61.25 -7.37
CA SER A 429 3.23 60.09 -7.24
C SER A 429 3.80 58.90 -7.99
N LEU A 430 3.71 57.70 -7.41
CA LEU A 430 4.17 56.46 -8.02
C LEU A 430 3.04 55.44 -8.02
N MET A 431 2.77 54.83 -9.17
CA MET A 431 2.10 53.54 -9.27
C MET A 431 3.12 52.48 -9.72
N LEU A 432 3.27 51.45 -8.90
CA LEU A 432 4.15 50.33 -9.15
C LEU A 432 3.34 49.05 -9.31
N LEU A 433 3.51 48.37 -10.43
CA LEU A 433 2.88 47.08 -10.73
C LEU A 433 3.92 45.96 -10.61
N SER A 434 3.48 44.80 -10.14
CA SER A 434 4.34 43.64 -9.95
C SER A 434 3.61 42.35 -10.31
N ALA A 435 4.09 41.63 -11.31
CA ALA A 435 3.55 40.33 -11.69
C ALA A 435 4.10 39.18 -10.83
N ASP A 436 3.28 38.16 -10.64
CA ASP A 436 3.66 36.80 -10.22
C ASP A 436 3.17 35.86 -11.34
N THR A 437 4.06 35.56 -12.29
CA THR A 437 3.75 34.73 -13.46
C THR A 437 3.48 33.27 -13.09
N GLU A 438 4.03 32.77 -11.98
CA GLU A 438 3.77 31.41 -11.52
C GLU A 438 2.33 31.24 -11.03
N LYS A 439 1.78 32.26 -10.36
CA LYS A 439 0.40 32.25 -9.85
C LYS A 439 -0.59 32.97 -10.74
N ASP A 440 -0.16 33.36 -11.94
CA ASP A 440 -0.93 34.10 -12.94
C ASP A 440 -1.74 35.25 -12.33
N ARG A 441 -1.04 36.21 -11.71
CA ARG A 441 -1.64 37.37 -11.04
C ARG A 441 -0.69 38.55 -10.99
N PHE A 442 -1.21 39.74 -10.71
CA PHE A 442 -0.37 40.90 -10.41
C PHE A 442 -0.92 41.76 -9.26
N GLN A 443 -0.04 42.56 -8.68
CA GLN A 443 -0.35 43.52 -7.63
C GLN A 443 -0.01 44.94 -8.07
N ILE A 444 -0.81 45.89 -7.61
CA ILE A 444 -0.63 47.32 -7.82
C ILE A 444 -0.36 47.97 -6.46
N PHE A 445 0.61 48.87 -6.41
CA PHE A 445 0.98 49.68 -5.25
C PHE A 445 1.00 51.13 -5.69
N ALA A 446 0.23 52.01 -5.07
CA ALA A 446 0.18 53.42 -5.42
C ALA A 446 0.45 54.30 -4.20
N MET A 447 1.28 55.33 -4.38
CA MET A 447 1.44 56.42 -3.42
C MET A 447 1.23 57.77 -4.10
N VAL A 448 0.55 58.68 -3.39
CA VAL A 448 0.33 60.07 -3.83
C VAL A 448 0.72 61.00 -2.68
N PRO A 449 1.84 61.73 -2.77
CA PRO A 449 2.23 62.73 -1.77
C PRO A 449 1.21 63.88 -1.65
N GLU A 450 1.09 64.49 -0.46
CA GLU A 450 0.23 65.67 -0.24
C GLU A 450 0.50 66.80 -1.24
N ALA A 451 1.77 67.05 -1.58
CA ALA A 451 2.15 68.08 -2.55
C ALA A 451 1.63 67.81 -3.98
N ALA A 452 1.35 66.54 -4.30
CA ALA A 452 0.84 66.06 -5.58
C ALA A 452 -0.68 65.85 -5.59
N LYS A 453 -1.39 66.05 -4.47
CA LYS A 453 -2.86 65.88 -4.34
C LYS A 453 -3.72 66.88 -5.13
N LYS A 454 -3.18 67.55 -6.15
CA LYS A 454 -3.91 68.44 -7.06
C LYS A 454 -4.81 67.64 -8.04
N GLY A 455 -5.67 66.77 -7.51
CA GLY A 455 -6.66 66.00 -8.27
C GLY A 455 -6.41 64.49 -8.41
N LEU A 456 -5.33 63.94 -7.84
CA LEU A 456 -5.05 62.50 -7.87
C LEU A 456 -5.30 61.85 -6.50
N ASP A 457 -6.20 60.86 -6.42
CA ASP A 457 -6.44 60.01 -5.24
C ASP A 457 -5.91 58.59 -5.53
N ALA A 458 -5.04 58.06 -4.66
CA ALA A 458 -4.41 56.76 -4.86
C ALA A 458 -5.42 55.61 -5.02
N ARG A 459 -6.58 55.68 -4.33
CA ARG A 459 -7.61 54.64 -4.38
C ARG A 459 -8.33 54.66 -5.71
N GLU A 460 -8.67 55.85 -6.20
CA GLU A 460 -9.29 56.02 -7.51
C GLU A 460 -8.33 55.63 -8.62
N TRP A 461 -7.05 55.98 -8.49
CA TRP A 461 -6.00 55.60 -9.43
C TRP A 461 -5.82 54.08 -9.53
N VAL A 462 -5.71 53.38 -8.38
CA VAL A 462 -5.65 51.91 -8.34
C VAL A 462 -6.92 51.29 -8.91
N LYS A 463 -8.09 51.83 -8.58
CA LYS A 463 -9.36 51.32 -9.10
C LYS A 463 -9.42 51.39 -10.62
N ALA A 464 -9.05 52.53 -11.21
CA ALA A 464 -9.03 52.70 -12.66
C ALA A 464 -8.10 51.68 -13.35
N ALA A 465 -6.90 51.46 -12.79
CA ALA A 465 -5.96 50.47 -13.30
C ALA A 465 -6.49 49.02 -13.18
N LEU A 466 -7.16 48.69 -12.09
CA LEU A 466 -7.79 47.37 -11.92
C LEU A 466 -8.98 47.16 -12.86
N ASP A 467 -9.82 48.18 -13.06
CA ASP A 467 -10.97 48.11 -13.97
C ASP A 467 -10.50 47.89 -15.42
N ALA A 468 -9.44 48.59 -15.85
CA ALA A 468 -8.82 48.41 -17.16
C ALA A 468 -8.17 47.03 -17.35
N ALA A 469 -7.72 46.40 -16.27
CA ALA A 469 -7.14 45.05 -16.29
C ALA A 469 -8.18 43.93 -16.46
N GLY A 470 -9.48 44.25 -16.50
CA GLY A 470 -10.56 43.27 -16.48
C GLY A 470 -11.09 42.96 -15.08
N GLY A 471 -10.75 43.79 -14.08
CA GLY A 471 -11.26 43.72 -12.72
C GLY A 471 -10.22 43.30 -11.69
N GLY A 472 -10.57 43.48 -10.40
CA GLY A 472 -9.71 43.13 -9.28
C GLY A 472 -10.26 43.67 -7.96
N LYS A 473 -9.52 43.44 -6.88
CA LYS A 473 -9.84 43.98 -5.55
C LYS A 473 -8.74 44.92 -5.10
N GLY A 474 -9.11 46.17 -4.84
CA GLY A 474 -8.21 47.20 -4.34
C GLY A 474 -8.83 48.03 -3.23
N GLY A 475 -7.96 48.68 -2.46
CA GLY A 475 -8.35 49.54 -1.34
C GLY A 475 -7.14 50.25 -0.74
N GLY A 476 -7.41 51.25 0.09
CA GLY A 476 -6.36 52.07 0.70
C GLY A 476 -6.88 53.38 1.25
N LYS A 477 -5.97 54.33 1.41
CA LYS A 477 -6.19 55.73 1.74
C LYS A 477 -5.89 56.60 0.51
N PRO A 478 -6.34 57.88 0.48
CA PRO A 478 -6.07 58.79 -0.64
C PRO A 478 -4.58 58.95 -1.01
N ASP A 479 -3.68 58.73 -0.06
CA ASP A 479 -2.23 58.88 -0.19
C ASP A 479 -1.47 57.55 -0.41
N ASP A 480 -2.11 56.41 -0.15
CA ASP A 480 -1.51 55.06 -0.25
C ASP A 480 -2.59 54.02 -0.51
N ALA A 481 -2.53 53.34 -1.66
CA ALA A 481 -3.49 52.30 -2.02
C ALA A 481 -2.83 51.09 -2.68
N MET A 482 -3.48 49.94 -2.59
CA MET A 482 -3.02 48.70 -3.20
C MET A 482 -4.15 47.93 -3.86
N GLY A 483 -3.81 47.15 -4.88
CA GLY A 483 -4.73 46.36 -5.67
C GLY A 483 -4.18 44.97 -5.98
N ASN A 484 -5.07 44.01 -6.19
CA ASN A 484 -4.75 42.67 -6.70
C ASN A 484 -5.68 42.34 -7.87
N ALA A 485 -5.11 41.81 -8.94
CA ALA A 485 -5.83 41.28 -10.09
C ALA A 485 -5.33 39.87 -10.42
N ALA A 486 -6.23 39.05 -10.95
CA ALA A 486 -5.90 37.73 -11.50
C ALA A 486 -5.59 37.87 -13.00
N GLY A 487 -4.74 37.00 -13.54
CA GLY A 487 -4.29 37.04 -14.93
C GLY A 487 -3.22 38.11 -15.15
N VAL A 488 -2.01 37.71 -15.55
CA VAL A 488 -0.96 38.68 -15.91
C VAL A 488 -1.24 39.39 -17.24
N SER A 489 -2.17 38.89 -18.04
CA SER A 489 -2.52 39.46 -19.36
C SER A 489 -3.09 40.87 -19.28
N GLY A 490 -3.74 41.25 -18.18
CA GLY A 490 -4.34 42.59 -18.00
C GLY A 490 -3.36 43.67 -17.54
N ILE A 491 -2.10 43.32 -17.25
CA ILE A 491 -1.14 44.24 -16.62
C ILE A 491 -0.77 45.42 -17.53
N GLU A 492 -0.69 45.22 -18.85
CA GLU A 492 -0.37 46.29 -19.80
C GLU A 492 -1.53 47.28 -19.92
N SER A 493 -2.77 46.80 -19.95
CA SER A 493 -3.97 47.66 -19.90
C SER A 493 -4.03 48.48 -18.61
N ALA A 494 -3.62 47.90 -17.48
CA ALA A 494 -3.51 48.62 -16.21
C ALA A 494 -2.46 49.72 -16.24
N ILE A 495 -1.30 49.46 -16.87
CA ILE A 495 -0.21 50.45 -17.04
C ILE A 495 -0.66 51.59 -17.95
N GLU A 496 -1.32 51.29 -19.07
CA GLU A 496 -1.86 52.27 -20.01
C GLU A 496 -2.89 53.18 -19.35
N ALA A 497 -3.86 52.60 -18.63
CA ALA A 497 -4.90 53.38 -17.95
C ALA A 497 -4.37 54.23 -16.77
N ALA A 498 -3.21 53.87 -16.22
CA ALA A 498 -2.61 54.59 -15.11
C ALA A 498 -1.75 55.79 -15.53
N LYS A 499 -1.24 55.82 -16.77
CA LYS A 499 -0.47 56.94 -17.35
C LYS A 499 -1.40 58.06 -17.79
#